data_AF-A0A0C2FYV6-F1
#
_entry.id   AF-A0A0C2FYV6-F1
#
_cell.length_a   1.000
_cell.length_b   1.000
_cell.length_c   1.000
_cell.angle_alpha   90.00
_cell.angle_beta   90.00
_cell.angle_gamma   90.00
#
_symmetry.space_group_name_H-M   'P 1'
#
loop_
_entity.id
_entity.type
_entity.pdbx_description
1 polymer ?
#
loop_
_entity_poly.entity_id
_entity_poly.type
_entity_poly.pdbx_seq_one_letter_code
_entity_poly.pdbx_strand_id
1 'polypeptide(L)'
;MFASFTEIGTENLITMDYVNGGISYLVVCFGGIGLGLLVALCASFVTKYTHHAEVTVLNPVFVIVMPFVAYLLSEMFGLSSIMAIVFCGAAMKQYVKVNVPEQALLSINYFIKVCY
;
A
#
# COMPACT_ATOMS: atom_id res chain seq x y z
N MET A 1 4.06 -15.77 -9.86
CA MET A 1 2.78 -16.19 -10.50
C MET A 1 2.75 -15.85 -11.99
N PHE A 2 3.08 -14.63 -12.40
CA PHE A 2 3.14 -14.29 -13.84
C PHE A 2 4.36 -14.88 -14.58
N ALA A 3 5.50 -15.04 -13.90
CA ALA A 3 6.69 -15.67 -14.48
C ALA A 3 6.45 -17.10 -14.99
N SER A 4 5.64 -17.87 -14.27
CA SER A 4 5.25 -19.23 -14.68
C SER A 4 4.33 -19.24 -15.91
N PHE A 5 3.56 -18.17 -16.17
CA PHE A 5 2.80 -18.05 -17.43
C PHE A 5 3.71 -17.69 -18.61
N THR A 6 4.82 -16.98 -18.36
CA THR A 6 5.81 -16.65 -19.40
C THR A 6 6.58 -17.90 -19.87
N GLU A 7 6.74 -18.91 -19.00
CA GLU A 7 7.48 -20.14 -19.29
C GLU A 7 6.67 -21.18 -20.11
N ILE A 8 5.33 -21.11 -20.07
CA ILE A 8 4.44 -22.07 -20.77
C ILE A 8 4.44 -21.87 -22.30
N GLY A 9 4.69 -20.65 -22.78
CA GLY A 9 4.75 -20.32 -24.21
C GLY A 9 3.40 -20.30 -24.93
N THR A 10 3.26 -19.43 -25.95
CA THR A 10 2.02 -19.19 -26.70
C THR A 10 1.49 -20.39 -27.51
N GLU A 11 2.31 -21.42 -27.74
CA GLU A 11 1.95 -22.58 -28.57
C GLU A 11 1.08 -23.63 -27.85
N ASN A 12 0.97 -23.59 -26.51
CA ASN A 12 0.18 -24.56 -25.73
C ASN A 12 -0.88 -23.90 -24.81
N LEU A 13 -1.37 -22.70 -25.14
CA LEU A 13 -2.38 -22.02 -24.34
C LEU A 13 -3.75 -22.71 -24.48
N ILE A 14 -4.14 -23.47 -23.45
CA ILE A 14 -5.43 -24.13 -23.37
C ILE A 14 -6.44 -23.13 -22.78
N THR A 15 -7.74 -23.28 -23.07
CA THR A 15 -8.81 -22.43 -22.49
C THR A 15 -8.72 -22.32 -20.95
N MET A 16 -8.17 -23.34 -20.29
CA MET A 16 -7.96 -23.37 -18.85
C MET A 16 -6.92 -22.35 -18.34
N ASP A 17 -5.94 -21.98 -19.16
CA ASP A 17 -4.89 -21.03 -18.78
C ASP A 17 -5.43 -19.59 -18.69
N TYR A 18 -6.43 -19.24 -19.52
CA TYR A 18 -7.14 -17.97 -19.42
C TYR A 18 -7.91 -17.84 -18.10
N VAL A 19 -8.56 -18.93 -17.66
CA VAL A 19 -9.28 -18.98 -16.39
C VAL A 19 -8.29 -18.85 -15.23
N ASN A 20 -7.18 -19.58 -15.28
CA ASN A 20 -6.12 -19.50 -14.27
C ASN A 20 -5.48 -18.10 -14.22
N GLY A 21 -5.29 -17.44 -15.37
CA GLY A 21 -4.83 -16.06 -15.45
C GLY A 21 -5.79 -15.08 -14.78
N GLY A 22 -7.09 -15.23 -15.02
CA GLY A 22 -8.14 -14.44 -14.37
C GLY A 22 -8.16 -14.61 -12.85
N ILE A 23 -8.07 -15.85 -12.35
CA ILE A 23 -7.99 -16.14 -10.91
C ILE A 23 -6.71 -15.52 -10.31
N SER A 24 -5.58 -15.68 -10.99
CA SER A 24 -4.29 -15.12 -10.58
C SER A 24 -4.35 -13.60 -10.43
N TYR A 25 -4.97 -12.93 -11.39
CA TYR A 25 -5.16 -11.48 -11.35
C TYR A 25 -5.97 -11.04 -10.13
N LEU A 26 -7.09 -11.72 -9.84
CA LEU A 26 -7.90 -11.41 -8.66
C LEU A 26 -7.10 -11.61 -7.37
N VAL A 27 -6.36 -12.71 -7.25
CA VAL A 27 -5.53 -12.99 -6.07
C VAL A 27 -4.46 -11.92 -5.88
N VAL A 28 -3.80 -11.48 -6.95
CA VAL A 28 -2.77 -10.42 -6.91
C VAL A 28 -3.36 -9.07 -6.51
N CYS A 29 -4.54 -8.72 -7.04
CA CYS A 29 -5.24 -7.49 -6.70
C CYS A 29 -5.74 -7.49 -5.25
N PHE A 30 -6.50 -8.51 -4.84
CA PHE A 30 -7.02 -8.61 -3.48
C PHE A 30 -5.90 -8.82 -2.45
N GLY A 31 -4.85 -9.55 -2.81
CA GLY A 31 -3.66 -9.70 -1.98
C GLY A 31 -2.97 -8.36 -1.72
N GLY A 32 -2.81 -7.51 -2.74
CA GLY A 32 -2.29 -6.15 -2.57
C GLY A 32 -3.16 -5.31 -1.63
N ILE A 33 -4.48 -5.32 -1.80
CA ILE A 33 -5.42 -4.61 -0.91
C ILE A 33 -5.27 -5.11 0.53
N GLY A 34 -5.32 -6.43 0.74
CA GLY A 34 -5.24 -7.04 2.07
C GLY A 34 -3.93 -6.72 2.79
N LEU A 35 -2.81 -6.81 2.07
CA LEU A 35 -1.48 -6.48 2.61
C LEU A 35 -1.38 -4.99 2.95
N GLY A 36 -1.86 -4.11 2.08
CA GLY A 36 -1.88 -2.66 2.32
C GLY A 36 -2.69 -2.27 3.57
N LEU A 37 -3.85 -2.91 3.77
CA LEU A 37 -4.67 -2.73 4.97
C LEU A 37 -3.99 -3.29 6.22
N LEU A 38 -3.35 -4.46 6.13
CA LEU A 38 -2.63 -5.07 7.25
C LEU A 38 -1.48 -4.16 7.71
N VAL A 39 -0.70 -3.62 6.79
CA VAL A 39 0.38 -2.68 7.10
C VAL A 39 -0.16 -1.40 7.74
N ALA A 40 -1.28 -0.87 7.24
CA ALA A 40 -1.93 0.31 7.83
C ALA A 40 -2.44 0.03 9.26
N LEU A 41 -2.98 -1.16 9.52
CA LEU A 41 -3.40 -1.58 10.85
C LEU A 41 -2.20 -1.73 11.80
N CYS A 42 -1.13 -2.37 11.35
CA CYS A 42 0.13 -2.45 12.11
C CYS A 42 0.68 -1.05 12.41
N ALA A 43 0.65 -0.13 11.44
CA ALA A 43 1.04 1.26 11.63
C ALA A 43 0.22 1.91 12.75
N SER A 44 -1.12 1.81 12.65
CA SER A 44 -2.03 2.38 13.64
C SER A 44 -1.81 1.78 15.04
N PHE A 45 -1.49 0.48 15.12
CA PHE A 45 -1.20 -0.17 16.37
C PHE A 45 0.12 0.33 16.97
N VAL A 46 1.22 0.32 16.22
CA VAL A 46 2.54 0.82 16.65
C VAL A 46 2.45 2.26 17.16
N THR A 47 1.72 3.11 16.45
CA THR A 47 1.51 4.50 16.84
C THR A 47 0.70 4.62 18.14
N LYS A 48 -0.23 3.71 18.42
CA LYS A 48 -0.98 3.70 19.69
C LYS A 48 -0.11 3.34 20.90
N TYR A 49 0.93 2.53 20.72
CA TYR A 49 1.86 2.15 21.80
C TYR A 49 3.03 3.12 21.98
N THR A 50 3.28 4.01 21.01
CA THR A 50 4.35 5.00 21.08
C THR A 50 3.80 6.27 21.73
N HIS A 51 4.27 6.61 22.93
CA HIS A 51 3.72 7.68 23.78
C HIS A 51 3.43 8.99 23.02
N HIS A 52 2.22 9.51 23.17
CA HIS A 52 1.59 10.64 22.45
C HIS A 52 2.37 11.98 22.38
N ALA A 53 3.50 12.16 23.05
CA ALA A 53 4.17 13.46 23.24
C ALA A 53 5.29 13.79 22.23
N GLU A 54 5.92 12.80 21.58
CA GLU A 54 7.03 13.03 20.62
C GLU A 54 6.59 12.94 19.13
N VAL A 55 5.34 12.59 18.87
CA VAL A 55 4.84 12.14 17.55
C VAL A 55 4.39 13.30 16.63
N THR A 56 4.24 14.53 17.14
CA THR A 56 3.69 15.66 16.39
C THR A 56 4.51 16.04 15.15
N VAL A 57 5.83 15.82 15.19
CA VAL A 57 6.75 16.09 14.06
C VAL A 57 6.93 14.85 13.16
N LEU A 58 6.68 13.65 13.71
CA LEU A 58 6.82 12.37 13.01
C LEU A 58 5.59 12.02 12.14
N ASN A 59 4.43 12.59 12.48
CA ASN A 59 3.15 12.37 11.81
C ASN A 59 3.15 12.50 10.28
N PRO A 60 3.66 13.58 9.66
CA PRO A 60 3.67 13.71 8.21
C PRO A 60 4.62 12.71 7.53
N VAL A 61 5.75 12.37 8.17
CA VAL A 61 6.71 11.38 7.64
C VAL A 61 6.08 9.99 7.60
N PHE A 62 5.35 9.61 8.65
CA PHE A 62 4.65 8.31 8.71
C PHE A 62 3.64 8.13 7.56
N VAL A 63 2.96 9.20 7.19
CA VAL A 63 1.93 9.20 6.12
C VAL A 63 2.54 8.98 4.74
N ILE A 64 3.83 9.30 4.56
CA ILE A 64 4.56 9.09 3.29
C ILE A 64 5.32 7.75 3.32
N VAL A 65 5.96 7.42 4.45
CA VAL A 65 6.83 6.24 4.56
C VAL A 65 6.05 4.94 4.70
N MET A 66 4.95 4.91 5.46
CA MET A 66 4.18 3.67 5.67
C MET A 66 3.54 3.11 4.39
N PRO A 67 2.91 3.93 3.52
CA PRO A 67 2.46 3.44 2.21
C PRO A 67 3.62 2.89 1.36
N PHE A 68 4.80 3.51 1.44
CA PHE A 68 5.98 3.05 0.72
C PHE A 68 6.51 1.69 1.25
N VAL A 69 6.46 1.47 2.56
CA VAL A 69 6.75 0.15 3.14
C VAL A 69 5.72 -0.89 2.66
N ALA A 70 4.43 -0.54 2.61
CA ALA A 70 3.41 -1.44 2.07
C ALA A 70 3.65 -1.77 0.59
N TYR A 71 4.11 -0.79 -0.20
CA TYR A 71 4.53 -1.00 -1.58
C TYR A 71 5.66 -2.02 -1.67
N LEU A 72 6.76 -1.82 -0.93
CA LEU A 72 7.92 -2.72 -0.96
C LEU A 72 7.56 -4.13 -0.49
N LEU A 73 6.76 -4.26 0.57
CA LEU A 73 6.30 -5.57 1.03
C LEU A 73 5.45 -6.27 -0.04
N SER A 74 4.52 -5.56 -0.68
CA SER A 74 3.72 -6.11 -1.77
C SER A 74 4.57 -6.54 -2.96
N GLU A 75 5.60 -5.77 -3.30
CA GLU A 75 6.54 -6.10 -4.37
C GLU A 75 7.29 -7.40 -4.05
N MET A 76 7.76 -7.56 -2.81
CA MET A 76 8.44 -8.79 -2.35
C MET A 76 7.55 -10.03 -2.41
N PHE A 77 6.25 -9.87 -2.16
CA PHE A 77 5.28 -10.97 -2.27
C PHE A 77 4.78 -11.20 -3.72
N GLY A 78 5.22 -10.40 -4.70
CA GLY A 78 4.74 -10.47 -6.08
C GLY A 78 3.25 -10.15 -6.24
N LEU A 79 2.71 -9.34 -5.32
CA LEU A 79 1.32 -8.87 -5.31
C LEU A 79 1.22 -7.47 -5.95
N SER A 80 0.01 -6.93 -6.09
CA SER A 80 -0.16 -5.60 -6.69
C SER A 80 0.31 -4.48 -5.75
N SER A 81 1.53 -4.01 -5.95
CA SER A 81 2.18 -2.96 -5.15
C SER A 81 1.45 -1.61 -5.22
N ILE A 82 0.81 -1.32 -6.37
CA ILE A 82 -0.04 -0.14 -6.55
C ILE A 82 -1.32 -0.23 -5.70
N MET A 83 -1.97 -1.40 -5.67
CA MET A 83 -3.16 -1.58 -4.85
C MET A 83 -2.81 -1.52 -3.36
N ALA A 84 -1.65 -2.08 -2.97
CA ALA A 84 -1.17 -2.00 -1.59
C ALA A 84 -0.94 -0.54 -1.14
N ILE A 85 -0.20 0.28 -1.92
CA ILE A 85 0.10 1.66 -1.54
C ILE A 85 -1.17 2.54 -1.47
N VAL A 86 -2.09 2.39 -2.43
CA VAL A 86 -3.34 3.18 -2.49
C VAL A 86 -4.25 2.87 -1.31
N PHE A 87 -4.51 1.59 -1.03
CA PHE A 87 -5.39 1.20 0.08
C PHE A 87 -4.75 1.45 1.45
N CYS A 88 -3.43 1.30 1.57
CA CYS A 88 -2.68 1.68 2.77
C CYS A 88 -2.84 3.18 3.06
N GLY A 89 -2.60 4.03 2.06
CA GLY A 89 -2.79 5.49 2.17
C GLY A 89 -4.24 5.88 2.46
N ALA A 90 -5.21 5.22 1.81
CA ALA A 90 -6.63 5.45 2.05
C ALA A 90 -7.05 5.12 3.49
N ALA A 91 -6.57 4.00 4.05
CA ALA A 91 -6.83 3.63 5.44
C ALA A 91 -6.21 4.62 6.43
N MET A 92 -5.02 5.15 6.12
CA MET A 92 -4.35 6.18 6.93
C MET A 92 -5.01 7.56 6.83
N LYS A 93 -5.92 7.82 5.88
CA LYS A 93 -6.63 9.10 5.76
C LYS A 93 -7.39 9.48 7.04
N GLN A 94 -7.98 8.52 7.73
CA GLN A 94 -8.68 8.76 8.99
C GLN A 94 -7.70 9.13 10.11
N TYR A 95 -6.52 8.51 10.13
CA TYR A 95 -5.45 8.84 11.07
C TYR A 95 -4.94 10.28 10.88
N VAL A 96 -4.71 10.69 9.63
CA VAL A 96 -4.28 12.05 9.29
C VAL A 96 -5.25 13.10 9.82
N LYS A 97 -6.57 12.88 9.65
CA LYS A 97 -7.59 13.83 10.10
C LYS A 97 -7.64 14.04 11.61
N VAL A 98 -7.35 13.01 12.40
CA VAL A 98 -7.49 13.07 13.86
C VAL A 98 -6.19 13.52 14.52
N ASN A 99 -5.03 13.19 13.94
CA ASN A 99 -3.74 13.34 14.60
C ASN A 99 -2.85 14.46 14.02
N VAL A 100 -3.12 14.94 12.80
CA VAL A 100 -2.25 15.92 12.11
C VAL A 100 -2.81 17.34 12.28
N PRO A 101 -2.07 18.28 12.88
CA PRO A 101 -2.50 19.68 12.99
C PRO A 101 -2.55 20.36 11.62
N GLU A 102 -3.43 21.36 11.46
CA GLU A 102 -3.63 22.09 10.19
C GLU A 102 -2.31 22.62 9.57
N GLN A 103 -1.36 23.01 10.41
CA GLN A 103 -0.05 23.49 9.95
C GLN A 103 0.75 22.41 9.19
N ALA A 104 0.68 21.16 9.63
CA ALA A 104 1.34 20.04 8.94
C ALA A 104 0.58 19.60 7.68
N LEU A 105 -0.76 19.76 7.65
CA LEU A 105 -1.55 19.58 6.42
C LEU A 105 -1.14 20.57 5.32
N LEU A 106 -0.86 21.82 5.69
CA LEU A 106 -0.31 22.80 4.75
C LEU A 106 1.04 22.33 4.21
N SER A 107 1.97 21.89 5.07
CA SER A 107 3.27 21.37 4.63
C SER A 107 3.15 20.18 3.67
N ILE A 108 2.25 19.23 3.95
CA ILE A 108 1.99 18.09 3.05
C ILE A 108 1.45 18.58 1.70
N ASN A 109 0.46 19.49 1.71
CA ASN A 109 -0.12 20.02 0.47
C ASN A 109 0.91 20.83 -0.34
N TYR A 110 1.77 21.60 0.33
CA TYR A 110 2.89 22.28 -0.33
C TYR A 110 3.87 21.29 -0.94
N PHE A 111 4.23 20.23 -0.22
CA PHE A 111 5.15 19.20 -0.72
C PHE A 111 4.58 18.49 -1.96
N ILE A 112 3.31 18.08 -1.91
CA ILE A 112 2.62 17.47 -3.05
C ILE A 112 2.61 18.43 -4.25
N LYS A 113 2.38 19.72 -4.02
CA LYS A 113 2.35 20.75 -5.08
C LYS A 113 3.74 21.04 -5.67
N VAL A 114 4.82 20.76 -4.95
CA VAL A 114 6.19 20.82 -5.48
C VAL A 114 6.53 19.59 -6.32
N CYS A 115 5.95 18.44 -5.98
CA CYS A 115 6.12 17.20 -6.73
C CYS A 115 5.25 17.10 -8.00
N TYR A 116 4.31 18.03 -8.19
CA TYR A 116 3.45 18.14 -9.38
C TYR A 116 3.98 19.24 -10.30
#